data_AF-A0A966L0M0-F1
#
_entry.id   AF-A0A966L0M0-F1
#
_cell.length_a   1.000
_cell.length_b   1.000
_cell.length_c   1.000
_cell.angle_alpha   90.00
_cell.angle_beta   90.00
_cell.angle_gamma   90.00
#
_symmetry.space_group_name_H-M   'P 1'
#
loop_
_entity.id
_entity.type
_entity.pdbx_description
1 polymer ?
#
loop_
_entity_poly.entity_id
_entity_poly.type
_entity_poly.pdbx_seq_one_letter_code
_entity_poly.pdbx_strand_id
1 'polypeptide(L)'
;KDINVDPVGACIGQRGVRINNVSKEINYERIDIIRYNANPEMYIENAMSPAKVERVEMLSDGKGANVYAKKEEYSTAMGANGVNVSLATKLTGFFIHLVEPKEGD
;
A
#
# COMPACT_ATOMS: atom_id res chain seq x y z
N LYS A 1 10.05 -2.31 21.14
CA LYS A 1 10.33 -2.36 19.69
C LYS A 1 11.77 -1.92 19.52
N ASP A 2 12.64 -2.73 18.94
CA ASP A 2 14.04 -2.31 18.69
C ASP A 2 14.05 -1.34 17.51
N ILE A 3 14.61 -0.15 17.71
CA ILE A 3 14.67 0.91 16.70
C ILE A 3 15.68 0.61 15.59
N ASN A 4 16.63 -0.29 15.86
CA ASN A 4 17.71 -0.63 14.93
C ASN A 4 17.32 -1.75 13.95
N VAL A 5 16.13 -2.32 14.09
CA VAL A 5 15.64 -3.38 13.21
C VAL A 5 14.81 -2.77 12.10
N ASP A 6 15.23 -2.97 10.85
CA ASP A 6 14.39 -2.74 9.68
C ASP A 6 13.46 -3.95 9.47
N PRO A 7 12.14 -3.83 9.76
CA PRO A 7 11.23 -4.96 9.64
C PRO A 7 11.04 -5.39 8.18
N VAL A 8 11.08 -4.45 7.22
CA VAL A 8 10.88 -4.75 5.80
C VAL A 8 12.06 -5.58 5.29
N GLY A 9 13.29 -5.11 5.50
CA GLY A 9 14.50 -5.83 5.14
C GLY A 9 14.61 -7.21 5.82
N ALA A 10 14.20 -7.33 7.08
CA ALA A 10 14.19 -8.60 7.80
C ALA A 10 13.23 -9.64 7.17
N CYS A 11 12.09 -9.18 6.65
CA CYS A 11 11.12 -10.02 5.94
C CYS A 11 11.55 -10.37 4.51
N ILE A 12 12.22 -9.45 3.79
CA ILE A 12 12.74 -9.68 2.43
C ILE A 12 13.92 -10.67 2.46
N GLY A 13 14.83 -10.51 3.43
CA GLY A 13 16.09 -11.24 3.49
C GLY A 13 17.11 -10.80 2.44
N GLN A 14 18.34 -11.31 2.52
CA GLN A 14 19.37 -10.97 1.53
C GLN A 14 18.90 -11.33 0.12
N ARG A 15 18.93 -10.35 -0.80
CA ARG A 15 18.49 -10.51 -2.20
C ARG A 15 17.08 -11.12 -2.36
N GLY A 16 16.18 -10.89 -1.40
CA GLY A 16 14.80 -11.39 -1.47
C GLY A 16 14.63 -12.89 -1.17
N VAL A 17 15.66 -13.59 -0.66
CA VAL A 17 15.60 -15.04 -0.45
C VAL A 17 14.40 -15.46 0.41
N ARG A 18 14.06 -14.69 1.45
CA ARG A 18 12.96 -15.06 2.36
C ARG A 18 11.60 -14.89 1.69
N ILE A 19 11.34 -13.71 1.11
CA ILE A 19 10.07 -13.45 0.42
C ILE A 19 9.87 -14.37 -0.78
N ASN A 20 10.94 -14.67 -1.54
CA ASN A 20 10.87 -15.56 -2.69
C ASN A 20 10.54 -17.00 -2.30
N ASN A 21 11.07 -17.48 -1.16
CA ASN A 21 10.75 -18.80 -0.65
C ASN A 21 9.26 -18.91 -0.27
N VAL A 22 8.72 -17.90 0.43
CA VAL A 22 7.29 -17.87 0.78
C VAL A 22 6.42 -17.79 -0.47
N SER A 23 6.76 -16.90 -1.42
CA SER A 23 6.04 -16.78 -2.70
C SER A 23 6.01 -18.11 -3.46
N LYS A 24 7.12 -18.85 -3.49
CA LYS A 24 7.19 -20.18 -4.12
C LYS A 24 6.24 -21.20 -3.48
N GLU A 25 6.05 -21.16 -2.16
CA GLU A 25 5.13 -22.05 -1.44
C GLU A 25 3.66 -21.74 -1.77
N ILE A 26 3.34 -20.51 -2.19
CA ILE A 26 2.00 -20.07 -2.59
C ILE A 26 1.86 -19.91 -4.11
N ASN A 27 2.51 -20.79 -4.88
CA ASN A 27 2.43 -20.82 -6.35
C ASN A 27 2.88 -19.51 -7.03
N TYR A 28 3.92 -18.87 -6.49
CA TYR A 28 4.50 -17.63 -6.98
C TYR A 28 3.53 -16.44 -6.99
N GLU A 29 2.56 -16.43 -6.07
CA GLU A 29 1.75 -15.23 -5.85
C GLU A 29 2.64 -14.05 -5.46
N ARG A 30 2.30 -12.87 -5.99
CA ARG A 30 3.03 -11.62 -5.71
C ARG A 30 2.76 -11.20 -4.26
N ILE A 31 3.83 -11.00 -3.51
CA ILE A 31 3.79 -10.53 -2.11
C ILE A 31 4.41 -9.14 -2.05
N ASP A 32 3.66 -8.17 -1.55
CA ASP A 32 4.17 -6.83 -1.26
C ASP A 32 4.28 -6.67 0.27
N ILE A 33 5.46 -6.28 0.76
CA ILE A 33 5.71 -6.08 2.20
C ILE A 33 5.55 -4.61 2.53
N ILE A 34 4.58 -4.30 3.38
CA ILE A 34 4.21 -2.94 3.74
C ILE A 34 4.71 -2.57 5.13
N ARG A 35 5.27 -1.36 5.26
CA ARG A 35 5.64 -0.82 6.57
C ARG A 35 4.40 -0.35 7.31
N TYR A 36 4.10 -1.00 8.44
CA TYR A 36 3.09 -0.51 9.36
C TYR A 36 3.49 0.86 9.95
N ASN A 37 2.51 1.76 10.07
CA ASN A 37 2.63 3.02 10.79
C ASN A 37 1.45 3.20 11.74
N ALA A 38 1.69 3.81 12.91
CA ALA A 38 0.63 4.14 13.85
C ALA A 38 -0.17 5.38 13.41
N ASN A 39 0.42 6.26 12.61
CA ASN A 39 -0.31 7.32 11.93
C ASN A 39 -1.11 6.72 10.76
N PRO A 40 -2.45 6.86 10.74
CA PRO A 40 -3.30 6.27 9.69
C PRO A 40 -2.98 6.74 8.28
N GLU A 41 -2.71 8.03 8.08
CA GLU A 41 -2.39 8.60 6.76
C GLU A 41 -1.13 7.96 6.19
N MET A 42 -0.07 7.90 7.00
CA MET A 42 1.18 7.25 6.59
C MET A 42 1.02 5.74 6.39
N TYR A 43 0.13 5.09 7.16
CA TYR A 43 -0.11 3.65 6.99
C TYR A 43 -0.86 3.36 5.69
N ILE A 44 -1.86 4.17 5.35
CA ILE A 44 -2.59 4.12 4.09
C ILE A 44 -1.65 4.42 2.92
N GLU A 45 -0.83 5.46 3.00
CA GLU A 45 0.19 5.78 2.00
C GLU A 45 1.12 4.59 1.73
N ASN A 46 1.65 3.97 2.79
CA ASN A 46 2.48 2.77 2.66
C ASN A 46 1.74 1.60 2.02
N ALA A 47 0.45 1.40 2.35
CA ALA A 47 -0.37 0.32 1.84
C ALA A 47 -0.74 0.47 0.35
N MET A 48 -0.61 1.66 -0.22
CA MET A 48 -0.83 1.91 -1.66
C MET A 48 0.34 1.48 -2.55
N SER A 49 1.49 1.14 -1.95
CA SER A 49 2.63 0.54 -2.65
C SER A 49 2.18 -0.65 -3.51
N PRO A 50 2.62 -0.77 -4.78
CA PRO A 50 3.75 -0.05 -5.38
C PRO A 50 3.44 1.35 -5.92
N ALA A 51 2.18 1.76 -5.93
CA ALA A 51 1.80 3.05 -6.48
C ALA A 51 2.26 4.21 -5.59
N LYS A 52 2.73 5.28 -6.21
CA LYS A 52 3.07 6.52 -5.50
C LYS A 52 1.86 7.43 -5.47
N VAL A 53 1.35 7.69 -4.27
CA VAL A 53 0.25 8.62 -4.04
C VAL A 53 0.82 9.98 -3.65
N GLU A 54 0.10 11.05 -3.97
CA GLU A 54 0.53 12.43 -3.69
C GLU A 54 0.08 12.90 -2.32
N ARG A 55 -1.13 12.52 -1.92
CA ARG A 55 -1.68 12.85 -0.62
C ARG A 55 -2.78 11.86 -0.20
N VAL A 56 -2.94 11.75 1.11
CA VAL A 56 -4.00 11.00 1.78
C VAL A 56 -4.74 11.99 2.67
N GLU A 57 -6.06 12.04 2.55
CA GLU A 57 -6.92 12.83 3.42
C GLU A 57 -7.87 11.92 4.18
N MET A 58 -7.75 11.90 5.51
CA MET A 58 -8.70 11.18 6.35
C MET A 58 -10.09 11.79 6.25
N LEU A 59 -11.10 10.94 6.13
CA LEU A 59 -12.50 11.36 6.20
C LEU A 59 -12.85 11.79 7.63
N SER A 60 -13.79 12.72 7.75
CA SER A 60 -14.22 13.29 9.04
C SER A 60 -14.88 12.27 9.98
N ASP A 61 -15.40 11.16 9.45
CA ASP A 61 -15.97 10.07 10.23
C ASP A 61 -14.90 9.10 10.78
N GLY A 62 -13.64 9.26 10.37
CA GLY A 62 -12.51 8.44 10.77
C GLY A 62 -12.53 7.00 10.23
N LYS A 63 -13.43 6.67 9.29
CA LYS A 63 -13.60 5.30 8.77
C LYS A 63 -12.96 5.07 7.41
N GLY A 64 -12.49 6.13 6.77
CA GLY A 64 -11.87 6.03 5.45
C GLY A 64 -10.94 7.19 5.15
N ALA A 65 -10.42 7.18 3.92
CA ALA A 65 -9.58 8.24 3.40
C ALA A 65 -9.81 8.43 1.90
N ASN A 66 -9.68 9.68 1.45
CA ASN A 66 -9.49 10.00 0.04
C ASN A 66 -8.00 9.94 -0.28
N VAL A 67 -7.65 9.17 -1.30
CA VAL A 67 -6.27 9.02 -1.77
C VAL A 67 -6.16 9.62 -3.14
N TYR A 68 -5.15 10.44 -3.33
CA TYR A 68 -4.90 11.16 -4.59
C TYR A 68 -3.60 10.65 -5.19
N ALA A 69 -3.65 10.29 -6.47
CA ALA A 69 -2.50 9.83 -7.22
C ALA A 69 -2.40 10.62 -8.52
N LYS A 70 -1.17 10.76 -9.02
CA LYS A 70 -0.94 11.32 -10.35
C LYS A 70 -1.60 10.48 -11.42
N LYS A 71 -1.90 11.10 -12.56
CA LYS A 71 -2.50 10.41 -13.72
C LYS A 71 -1.70 9.19 -14.16
N GLU A 72 -0.38 9.25 -14.09
CA GLU A 72 0.51 8.14 -14.48
C GLU A 72 0.49 6.99 -13.47
N GLU A 73 0.20 7.28 -12.20
CA GLU A 73 0.18 6.31 -11.09
C GLU A 73 -1.22 5.77 -10.82
N TYR A 74 -2.28 6.44 -11.31
CA TYR A 74 -3.68 6.08 -11.03
C TYR A 74 -4.00 4.62 -11.39
N SER A 75 -3.54 4.16 -12.56
CA SER A 75 -3.74 2.77 -12.99
C SER A 75 -3.08 1.76 -12.03
N THR A 76 -1.85 2.06 -11.61
CA THR A 76 -1.11 1.24 -10.63
C THR A 76 -1.79 1.27 -9.26
N ALA A 77 -2.23 2.45 -8.82
CA ALA A 77 -2.90 2.67 -7.54
C ALA A 77 -4.25 1.92 -7.48
N MET A 78 -5.00 1.92 -8.59
CA MET A 78 -6.23 1.13 -8.73
C MET A 78 -5.92 -0.36 -8.72
N GLY A 79 -4.90 -0.77 -9.48
CA GLY A 79 -4.58 -2.17 -9.75
C GLY A 79 -5.61 -2.85 -10.67
N ALA A 80 -5.29 -4.04 -11.15
CA ALA A 80 -6.20 -4.80 -12.00
C ALA A 80 -7.54 -5.05 -11.26
N ASN A 81 -8.66 -4.62 -11.85
CA ASN A 81 -10.00 -4.72 -11.26
C ASN A 81 -10.13 -4.11 -9.84
N GLY A 82 -9.34 -3.09 -9.51
CA GLY A 82 -9.39 -2.45 -8.19
C GLY A 82 -8.74 -3.26 -7.07
N VAL A 83 -7.98 -4.31 -7.40
CA VAL A 83 -7.39 -5.22 -6.41
C VAL A 83 -6.46 -4.49 -5.44
N ASN A 84 -5.69 -3.51 -5.88
CA ASN A 84 -4.73 -2.82 -5.02
C ASN A 84 -5.46 -2.02 -3.92
N VAL A 85 -6.45 -1.20 -4.31
CA VAL A 85 -7.30 -0.46 -3.36
C VAL A 85 -8.05 -1.42 -2.42
N SER A 86 -8.53 -2.56 -2.93
CA SER A 86 -9.22 -3.58 -2.13
C SER A 86 -8.31 -4.21 -1.08
N LEU A 87 -7.07 -4.57 -1.45
CA LEU A 87 -6.09 -5.13 -0.53
C LEU A 87 -5.64 -4.10 0.51
N ALA A 88 -5.39 -2.84 0.10
CA ALA A 88 -5.03 -1.76 1.00
C ALA A 88 -6.16 -1.45 2.01
N THR A 89 -7.43 -1.47 1.56
CA THR A 89 -8.61 -1.31 2.42
C THR A 89 -8.67 -2.42 3.47
N LYS A 90 -8.49 -3.68 3.05
CA LYS A 90 -8.49 -4.84 3.96
C LYS A 90 -7.31 -4.81 4.94
N LEU A 91 -6.13 -4.42 4.46
CA LEU A 91 -4.89 -4.38 5.25
C LEU A 91 -4.98 -3.32 6.35
N THR A 92 -5.45 -2.13 6.01
CA THR A 92 -5.47 -0.98 6.92
C THR A 92 -6.74 -0.90 7.77
N GLY A 93 -7.83 -1.50 7.30
CA GLY A 93 -9.16 -1.41 7.91
C GLY A 93 -9.91 -0.11 7.59
N PHE A 94 -9.32 0.79 6.79
CA PHE A 94 -9.96 2.04 6.35
C PHE A 94 -10.56 1.86 4.96
N PHE A 95 -11.75 2.42 4.72
CA PHE A 95 -12.28 2.52 3.37
C PHE A 95 -11.42 3.48 2.54
N ILE A 96 -10.76 2.98 1.51
CA ILE A 96 -9.91 3.79 0.64
C ILE A 96 -10.69 4.16 -0.62
N HIS A 97 -10.90 5.46 -0.81
CA HIS A 97 -11.46 6.01 -2.03
C HIS A 97 -10.34 6.66 -2.86
N LEU A 98 -9.97 6.02 -3.97
CA LEU A 98 -9.00 6.57 -4.90
C LEU A 98 -9.69 7.63 -5.79
N VAL A 99 -9.24 8.87 -5.68
CA VAL A 99 -9.82 10.00 -6.40
C VAL A 99 -9.28 10.03 -7.82
N GLU A 100 -10.19 10.11 -8.80
CA GLU A 100 -9.82 10.24 -10.21
C GLU A 100 -9.15 11.61 -10.46
N PRO A 101 -7.94 11.63 -11.05
CA PRO A 101 -7.24 12.88 -11.32
C PRO A 101 -7.99 13.68 -12.39
N LYS A 102 -8.15 14.99 -12.16
CA LYS A 102 -8.79 15.88 -13.13
C LYS A 102 -7.78 16.34 -14.18
N GLU A 103 -8.27 16.78 -15.34
CA GLU A 103 -7.40 17.44 -16.32
C GLU A 103 -6.82 18.73 -15.73
N GLY A 104 -5.50 18.75 -15.57
CA GLY A 104 -4.74 19.92 -15.08
C GLY A 104 -4.08 19.74 -13.71
N ASP A 105 -4.31 18.62 -13.02
CA ASP A 105 -3.55 18.18 -11.85
C ASP A 105 -2.26 17.42 -12.25
#